data_AF-A0A453C908-F1
#
_entry.id   AF-A0A453C908-F1
#
_cell.length_a   1.000
_cell.length_b   1.000
_cell.length_c   1.000
_cell.angle_alpha   90.00
_cell.angle_beta   90.00
_cell.angle_gamma   90.00
#
_symmetry.space_group_name_H-M   'P 1'
#
loop_
_entity.id
_entity.type
_entity.pdbx_description
1 polymer ?
#
loop_
_entity_poly.entity_id
_entity_poly.type
_entity_poly.pdbx_seq_one_letter_code
_entity_poly.pdbx_strand_id
1 'polypeptide(L)'
;MAASPQAAAAGRHALSRGAGPPRPRLRSALPASSLALPQRAVSYLFRSLLPIPTAFCSTSRVRLTPSASLPSRRNFEGYIPRSCSRSSLQIYTTRSSPLSLSPSSALMVSAQLPPADVEQRSEEWFALRKDKLTTSTFSTALGFWAGNRRSELWSEKVFGPTDVKLADAAMAAMAWGTNHESMAVGQYTSITGRSVGSLGFAVHTEAKLGWLGASPDGVLGCDPDGGILEVKCPYNKGKPELALPWRIVPYYYMPQVQGLMEIMGRDWVDLYCWTPNGSSLFRVPRDRAYWELIHDVLREFWWGNVMPSRELVLLGKDAEARSFEPQPKHRLTNLVIVKSRKLASEAKLLCRDVGGHVEFFP
;
A
#
# COMPACT_ATOMS: atom_id res chain seq x y z
N MET A 1 31.36 25.19 -69.52
CA MET A 1 30.86 23.86 -69.12
C MET A 1 29.88 24.10 -67.99
N ALA A 2 28.58 24.30 -68.22
CA ALA A 2 27.59 23.38 -68.82
C ALA A 2 27.18 22.27 -67.80
N ALA A 3 25.91 22.09 -67.43
CA ALA A 3 24.70 22.85 -67.82
C ALA A 3 23.57 22.79 -66.75
N SER A 4 22.71 23.80 -66.78
CA SER A 4 21.32 23.81 -66.23
C SER A 4 20.37 23.04 -67.22
N PRO A 5 19.00 23.09 -67.17
CA PRO A 5 18.08 23.84 -66.30
C PRO A 5 16.75 23.12 -65.90
N GLN A 6 15.84 23.88 -65.25
CA GLN A 6 14.36 23.99 -65.42
C GLN A 6 13.49 22.72 -65.67
N ALA A 7 12.33 22.47 -65.02
CA ALA A 7 11.16 23.30 -64.67
C ALA A 7 10.28 23.76 -65.85
N ALA A 8 9.10 23.13 -66.06
CA ALA A 8 7.88 23.74 -66.63
C ALA A 8 6.67 22.76 -66.70
N ALA A 9 5.49 23.25 -66.28
CA ALA A 9 4.17 23.20 -66.94
C ALA A 9 3.51 21.87 -67.37
N ALA A 10 2.19 21.71 -67.54
CA ALA A 10 0.95 22.37 -67.07
C ALA A 10 -0.23 21.70 -67.83
N GLY A 11 -1.37 21.46 -67.15
CA GLY A 11 -2.70 21.41 -67.77
C GLY A 11 -3.31 20.04 -68.16
N ARG A 12 -4.52 19.77 -67.65
CA ARG A 12 -5.80 19.78 -68.41
C ARG A 12 -7.02 19.47 -67.51
N HIS A 13 -8.20 19.85 -68.02
CA HIS A 13 -9.59 19.74 -67.54
C HIS A 13 -10.00 18.37 -66.90
N ALA A 14 -11.14 18.17 -66.19
CA ALA A 14 -12.44 18.87 -66.26
C ALA A 14 -13.41 18.66 -65.04
N LEU A 15 -14.33 19.63 -64.86
CA LEU A 15 -15.79 19.54 -64.54
C LEU A 15 -16.40 18.43 -63.63
N SER A 16 -16.97 18.84 -62.49
CA SER A 16 -18.41 18.74 -62.09
C SER A 16 -18.58 19.32 -60.67
N ARG A 17 -19.52 20.20 -60.26
CA ARG A 17 -20.99 20.43 -60.44
C ARG A 17 -21.91 19.43 -59.71
N GLY A 18 -22.63 19.93 -58.68
CA GLY A 18 -23.68 19.23 -57.92
C GLY A 18 -23.53 19.47 -56.40
N ALA A 19 -23.98 20.60 -55.84
CA ALA A 19 -25.37 20.99 -55.51
C ALA A 19 -25.94 20.30 -54.24
N GLY A 20 -26.53 21.12 -53.35
CA GLY A 20 -26.88 20.77 -51.97
C GLY A 20 -28.33 20.30 -51.71
N PRO A 21 -28.87 20.53 -50.48
CA PRO A 21 -29.82 19.64 -49.81
C PRO A 21 -31.30 20.08 -49.95
N PRO A 22 -32.27 19.40 -49.30
CA PRO A 22 -32.67 19.83 -47.94
C PRO A 22 -33.20 18.72 -46.98
N ARG A 23 -33.54 19.13 -45.75
CA ARG A 23 -34.22 18.36 -44.68
C ARG A 23 -35.72 18.14 -44.97
N PRO A 24 -36.41 17.32 -44.15
CA PRO A 24 -37.71 17.75 -43.60
C PRO A 24 -37.93 17.54 -42.08
N ARG A 25 -39.07 18.10 -41.63
CA ARG A 25 -39.75 18.03 -40.32
C ARG A 25 -41.28 17.91 -40.61
N LEU A 26 -42.23 17.62 -39.72
CA LEU A 26 -42.32 17.51 -38.25
C LEU A 26 -43.51 16.56 -37.91
N ARG A 27 -43.82 16.34 -36.61
CA ARG A 27 -45.11 15.86 -36.04
C ARG A 27 -45.44 14.36 -36.19
N SER A 28 -46.29 13.72 -35.37
CA SER A 28 -46.72 13.90 -33.94
C SER A 28 -47.74 12.81 -33.58
N ALA A 29 -47.73 12.22 -32.37
CA ALA A 29 -48.93 11.76 -31.62
C ALA A 29 -48.56 10.99 -30.33
N LEU A 30 -49.40 11.15 -29.30
CA LEU A 30 -49.55 10.22 -28.15
C LEU A 30 -50.63 9.17 -28.50
N PRO A 31 -50.79 8.11 -27.68
CA PRO A 31 -51.92 8.18 -26.75
C PRO A 31 -51.56 7.78 -25.30
N ALA A 32 -52.50 8.04 -24.40
CA ALA A 32 -52.44 7.72 -22.96
C ALA A 32 -53.50 6.66 -22.59
N SER A 33 -53.52 6.26 -21.31
CA SER A 33 -54.45 5.32 -20.59
C SER A 33 -53.88 3.92 -20.37
N SER A 34 -54.13 3.23 -19.24
CA SER A 34 -54.59 3.60 -17.89
C SER A 34 -54.48 2.37 -16.96
N LEU A 35 -54.43 2.57 -15.63
CA LEU A 35 -54.57 1.55 -14.55
C LEU A 35 -53.42 0.51 -14.45
N ALA A 36 -53.00 -0.01 -13.28
CA ALA A 36 -53.48 0.17 -11.90
C ALA A 36 -52.32 0.14 -10.88
N LEU A 37 -52.55 0.69 -9.67
CA LEU A 37 -51.73 0.39 -8.49
C LEU A 37 -51.98 -1.05 -8.00
N PRO A 38 -51.09 -1.59 -7.14
CA PRO A 38 -51.58 -1.86 -5.78
C PRO A 38 -50.77 -1.17 -4.68
N GLN A 39 -51.49 -0.76 -3.64
CA GLN A 39 -50.93 -0.34 -2.35
C GLN A 39 -50.66 -1.56 -1.44
N ARG A 40 -50.00 -1.30 -0.31
CA ARG A 40 -49.75 -2.16 0.86
C ARG A 40 -48.53 -3.10 0.71
N ALA A 41 -47.72 -3.35 1.74
CA ALA A 41 -47.84 -2.93 3.14
C ALA A 41 -46.52 -2.39 3.71
N VAL A 42 -46.61 -1.35 4.54
CA VAL A 42 -45.54 -0.98 5.47
C VAL A 42 -45.59 -1.98 6.64
N SER A 43 -44.63 -2.88 6.74
CA SER A 43 -44.45 -3.73 7.92
C SER A 43 -43.53 -3.03 8.94
N TYR A 44 -44.15 -2.37 9.92
CA TYR A 44 -43.45 -2.03 11.15
C TYR A 44 -43.13 -3.31 11.91
N LEU A 45 -41.87 -3.77 11.85
CA LEU A 45 -41.35 -4.75 12.81
C LEU A 45 -40.37 -4.07 13.76
N PHE A 46 -40.94 -3.63 14.89
CA PHE A 46 -40.20 -3.43 16.13
C PHE A 46 -39.34 -4.67 16.42
N ARG A 47 -38.02 -4.49 16.57
CA ARG A 47 -37.24 -5.40 17.41
C ARG A 47 -36.06 -4.69 18.08
N SER A 48 -36.36 -4.26 19.31
CA SER A 48 -35.48 -4.25 20.48
C SER A 48 -34.04 -3.76 20.29
N LEU A 49 -33.84 -2.50 20.63
CA LEU A 49 -32.58 -2.00 21.19
C LEU A 49 -32.15 -2.93 22.35
N LEU A 50 -30.92 -3.46 22.29
CA LEU A 50 -30.27 -4.06 23.46
C LEU A 50 -29.40 -2.99 24.15
N PRO A 51 -29.37 -2.97 25.49
CA PRO A 51 -28.86 -1.82 26.24
C PRO A 51 -27.32 -1.73 26.27
N ILE A 52 -26.84 -0.49 26.21
CA ILE A 52 -25.45 -0.11 26.49
C ILE A 52 -25.21 -0.25 28.01
N PRO A 53 -24.20 -1.00 28.48
CA PRO A 53 -23.82 -1.00 29.88
C PRO A 53 -23.12 0.31 30.25
N THR A 54 -23.82 1.18 30.98
CA THR A 54 -23.22 2.32 31.68
C THR A 54 -22.55 1.86 32.97
N ALA A 55 -21.22 1.95 33.06
CA ALA A 55 -20.49 1.80 34.32
C ALA A 55 -19.96 3.17 34.77
N PHE A 56 -20.49 3.67 35.89
CA PHE A 56 -20.13 4.97 36.43
C PHE A 56 -18.93 4.85 37.39
N CYS A 57 -17.94 5.72 37.17
CA CYS A 57 -16.90 6.23 38.07
C CYS A 57 -16.60 5.51 39.42
N SER A 58 -15.31 5.21 39.63
CA SER A 58 -14.69 5.38 40.95
C SER A 58 -13.37 6.16 40.79
N THR A 59 -13.30 7.33 41.42
CA THR A 59 -12.13 8.23 41.35
C THR A 59 -11.20 8.04 42.55
N SER A 60 -9.96 7.64 42.31
CA SER A 60 -8.88 7.79 43.29
C SER A 60 -8.17 9.13 43.09
N ARG A 61 -8.38 10.07 44.01
CA ARG A 61 -7.61 11.33 44.05
C ARG A 61 -6.18 11.05 44.50
N VAL A 62 -5.20 11.48 43.71
CA VAL A 62 -3.91 11.98 44.23
C VAL A 62 -3.63 13.32 43.56
N ARG A 63 -3.36 14.35 44.37
CA ARG A 63 -2.99 15.69 43.94
C ARG A 63 -1.75 16.10 44.73
N LEU A 64 -0.64 16.35 44.04
CA LEU A 64 0.47 17.15 44.56
C LEU A 64 0.89 18.18 43.50
N THR A 65 1.49 19.27 43.99
CA THR A 65 1.51 20.60 43.37
C THR A 65 2.79 20.90 42.57
N PRO A 66 2.77 21.91 41.68
CA PRO A 66 3.93 22.26 40.85
C PRO A 66 4.94 23.16 41.58
N SER A 67 6.20 23.16 41.12
CA SER A 67 7.23 24.11 41.56
C SER A 67 8.10 24.60 40.40
N ALA A 68 7.91 25.88 40.07
CA ALA A 68 8.89 26.92 39.68
C ALA A 68 10.07 26.64 38.71
N SER A 69 10.57 27.73 38.13
CA SER A 69 11.42 27.76 36.92
C SER A 69 12.76 28.47 37.11
N LEU A 70 13.78 28.03 36.34
CA LEU A 70 14.99 28.78 35.90
C LEU A 70 16.10 29.05 36.95
N PRO A 71 17.38 29.32 36.56
CA PRO A 71 17.84 29.83 35.26
C PRO A 71 19.07 29.19 34.58
N SER A 72 19.32 29.70 33.37
CA SER A 72 20.43 29.51 32.41
C SER A 72 21.87 29.65 32.95
N ARG A 73 22.81 28.88 32.37
CA ARG A 73 24.13 29.38 31.90
C ARG A 73 24.76 28.52 30.79
N ARG A 74 25.77 29.09 30.11
CA ARG A 74 26.37 28.66 28.82
C ARG A 74 27.67 27.83 28.97
N ASN A 75 27.91 26.98 27.96
CA ASN A 75 29.18 26.54 27.34
C ASN A 75 30.35 26.02 28.21
N PHE A 76 30.92 24.84 27.89
CA PHE A 76 32.11 24.69 27.01
C PHE A 76 32.43 23.19 26.70
N GLU A 77 33.51 22.97 25.94
CA GLU A 77 33.95 21.79 25.17
C GLU A 77 33.98 20.38 25.83
N GLY A 78 33.56 19.38 25.03
CA GLY A 78 34.37 18.25 24.55
C GLY A 78 35.21 17.37 25.49
N TYR A 79 34.78 16.12 25.70
CA TYR A 79 35.64 14.93 25.69
C TYR A 79 34.83 13.63 25.50
N ILE A 80 35.40 12.60 24.87
CA ILE A 80 34.86 11.23 24.75
C ILE A 80 35.91 10.25 25.30
N PRO A 81 35.55 9.33 26.23
CA PRO A 81 35.81 7.92 25.95
C PRO A 81 34.80 6.90 26.52
N ARG A 82 34.39 6.00 25.62
CA ARG A 82 34.27 4.53 25.78
C ARG A 82 33.31 3.86 26.80
N SER A 83 32.57 2.93 26.19
CA SER A 83 32.22 1.57 26.64
C SER A 83 31.35 1.35 27.88
N CYS A 84 30.21 0.69 27.66
CA CYS A 84 29.57 -0.17 28.64
C CYS A 84 29.28 -1.56 28.04
N SER A 85 29.66 -2.56 28.83
CA SER A 85 29.74 -4.00 28.61
C SER A 85 28.54 -4.70 27.97
N ARG A 86 28.85 -5.75 27.18
CA ARG A 86 27.96 -6.89 26.92
C ARG A 86 27.42 -7.46 28.23
N SER A 87 26.09 -7.55 28.37
CA SER A 87 25.48 -8.48 29.33
C SER A 87 25.44 -9.88 28.71
N SER A 88 25.96 -10.87 29.42
CA SER A 88 26.04 -12.26 28.96
C SER A 88 24.94 -13.08 29.63
N LEU A 89 23.88 -13.42 28.89
CA LEU A 89 22.85 -14.34 29.37
C LEU A 89 23.32 -15.78 29.15
N GLN A 90 23.63 -16.48 30.26
CA GLN A 90 23.95 -17.91 30.21
C GLN A 90 22.68 -18.73 29.96
N ILE A 91 22.68 -19.50 28.88
CA ILE A 91 21.70 -20.56 28.64
C ILE A 91 22.28 -21.87 29.21
N TYR A 92 21.58 -22.49 30.14
CA TYR A 92 21.97 -23.79 30.69
C TYR A 92 21.83 -24.89 29.64
N THR A 93 22.94 -25.55 29.30
CA THR A 93 22.95 -26.74 28.45
C THR A 93 22.84 -28.00 29.31
N THR A 94 21.65 -28.58 29.41
CA THR A 94 21.48 -29.93 29.98
C THR A 94 21.80 -31.00 28.95
N ARG A 95 22.64 -31.95 29.38
CA ARG A 95 23.36 -32.94 28.58
C ARG A 95 22.44 -34.05 28.02
N SER A 96 22.75 -34.51 26.81
CA SER A 96 21.98 -35.48 26.01
C SER A 96 21.91 -36.89 26.60
N SER A 97 20.92 -37.66 26.13
CA SER A 97 20.99 -39.13 26.05
C SER A 97 20.41 -39.58 24.69
N PRO A 98 21.05 -40.51 23.96
CA PRO A 98 20.61 -40.92 22.62
C PRO A 98 19.67 -42.12 22.68
N LEU A 99 18.60 -42.12 21.88
CA LEU A 99 17.83 -43.32 21.54
C LEU A 99 17.58 -43.37 20.02
N SER A 100 17.61 -44.59 19.49
CA SER A 100 17.77 -44.87 18.06
C SER A 100 16.43 -45.06 17.33
N LEU A 101 16.26 -44.30 16.24
CA LEU A 101 15.58 -44.61 14.98
C LEU A 101 14.27 -45.43 14.96
N SER A 102 13.24 -44.83 14.37
CA SER A 102 12.45 -45.48 13.31
C SER A 102 11.90 -44.42 12.33
N PRO A 103 11.97 -44.59 11.00
CA PRO A 103 11.50 -43.61 10.04
C PRO A 103 10.09 -43.90 9.52
N SER A 104 9.07 -43.14 9.95
CA SER A 104 7.81 -42.97 9.20
C SER A 104 6.94 -41.83 9.72
N SER A 105 6.11 -41.31 8.80
CA SER A 105 5.08 -40.27 8.96
C SER A 105 5.57 -38.82 9.06
N ALA A 106 5.28 -38.07 7.99
CA ALA A 106 5.68 -36.69 7.76
C ALA A 106 4.89 -35.67 8.62
N LEU A 107 5.19 -35.62 9.91
CA LEU A 107 4.76 -34.55 10.84
C LEU A 107 5.94 -34.09 11.71
N MET A 108 7.07 -33.75 11.08
CA MET A 108 8.18 -33.12 11.78
C MET A 108 8.03 -31.60 11.80
N VAL A 109 7.59 -31.11 12.96
CA VAL A 109 8.02 -29.86 13.58
C VAL A 109 8.20 -28.69 12.61
N SER A 110 7.11 -27.97 12.37
CA SER A 110 7.19 -26.59 11.92
C SER A 110 7.86 -25.78 13.04
N ALA A 111 9.18 -25.66 12.99
CA ALA A 111 9.93 -24.66 13.74
C ALA A 111 9.60 -23.31 13.12
N GLN A 112 8.43 -22.78 13.47
CA GLN A 112 7.89 -21.55 12.93
C GLN A 112 8.79 -20.39 13.35
N LEU A 113 9.71 -20.01 12.46
CA LEU A 113 10.35 -18.70 12.51
C LEU A 113 9.24 -17.67 12.68
N PRO A 114 9.36 -16.72 13.63
CA PRO A 114 8.35 -15.69 13.77
C PRO A 114 8.23 -14.94 12.42
N PRO A 115 7.05 -14.45 12.03
CA PRO A 115 6.85 -13.83 10.71
C PRO A 115 7.87 -12.73 10.34
N ALA A 116 8.48 -12.08 11.34
CA ALA A 116 9.54 -11.09 11.18
C ALA A 116 10.87 -11.67 10.65
N ASP A 117 11.18 -12.93 10.92
CA ASP A 117 12.45 -13.59 10.57
C ASP A 117 12.37 -14.37 9.25
N VAL A 118 11.18 -14.47 8.63
CA VAL A 118 10.97 -15.15 7.35
C VAL A 118 11.52 -14.32 6.21
N GLU A 119 12.39 -14.89 5.37
CA GLU A 119 12.99 -14.18 4.24
C GLU A 119 11.91 -13.68 3.25
N GLN A 120 11.98 -12.41 2.84
CA GLN A 120 11.02 -11.88 1.88
C GLN A 120 11.16 -12.60 0.53
N ARG A 121 10.01 -12.86 -0.12
CA ARG A 121 9.90 -13.64 -1.37
C ARG A 121 10.10 -15.16 -1.20
N SER A 122 10.29 -15.69 0.02
CA SER A 122 10.22 -17.14 0.27
C SER A 122 8.79 -17.68 0.12
N GLU A 123 8.62 -19.00 0.02
CA GLU A 123 7.30 -19.64 -0.06
C GLU A 123 6.49 -19.40 1.23
N GLU A 124 7.14 -19.48 2.38
CA GLU A 124 6.55 -19.19 3.70
C GLU A 124 6.07 -17.73 3.79
N TRP A 125 6.84 -16.80 3.22
CA TRP A 125 6.45 -15.38 3.14
C TRP A 125 5.19 -15.17 2.30
N PHE A 126 5.07 -15.86 1.16
CA PHE A 126 3.84 -15.85 0.36
C PHE A 126 2.67 -16.49 1.10
N ALA A 127 2.89 -17.60 1.81
CA ALA A 127 1.87 -18.27 2.62
C ALA A 127 1.31 -17.36 3.73
N LEU A 128 2.18 -16.68 4.49
CA LEU A 128 1.80 -15.72 5.53
C LEU A 128 0.92 -14.57 5.00
N ARG A 129 1.16 -14.15 3.74
CA ARG A 129 0.45 -13.05 3.06
C ARG A 129 -0.88 -13.45 2.41
N LYS A 130 -1.10 -14.75 2.17
CA LYS A 130 -2.30 -15.26 1.49
C LYS A 130 -3.59 -14.80 2.19
N ASP A 131 -3.63 -14.99 3.50
CA ASP A 131 -4.79 -14.70 4.36
C ASP A 131 -4.70 -13.35 5.08
N LYS A 132 -4.10 -12.37 4.42
CA LYS A 132 -3.97 -10.99 4.88
C LYS A 132 -4.22 -10.00 3.75
N LEU A 133 -4.77 -8.84 4.07
CA LEU A 133 -4.69 -7.66 3.20
C LEU A 133 -3.36 -6.96 3.46
N THR A 134 -2.49 -6.92 2.45
CA THR A 134 -1.14 -6.38 2.60
C THR A 134 -1.07 -4.92 2.19
N THR A 135 -0.24 -4.11 2.88
CA THR A 135 -0.13 -2.65 2.66
C THR A 135 0.08 -2.27 1.19
N SER A 136 0.87 -3.05 0.45
CA SER A 136 1.13 -2.86 -0.99
C SER A 136 -0.13 -2.97 -1.87
N THR A 137 -1.21 -3.61 -1.38
CA THR A 137 -2.49 -3.76 -2.07
C THR A 137 -3.54 -2.72 -1.67
N PHE A 138 -3.27 -1.88 -0.66
CA PHE A 138 -4.29 -0.97 -0.11
C PHE A 138 -4.82 0.03 -1.15
N SER A 139 -3.99 0.59 -2.03
CA SER A 139 -4.47 1.49 -3.09
C SER A 139 -5.46 0.82 -4.05
N THR A 140 -5.27 -0.48 -4.32
CA THR A 140 -6.19 -1.31 -5.10
C THR A 140 -7.48 -1.59 -4.34
N ALA A 141 -7.40 -2.01 -3.07
CA ALA A 141 -8.57 -2.20 -2.21
C ALA A 141 -9.38 -0.90 -2.03
N LEU A 142 -8.72 0.26 -2.02
CA LEU A 142 -9.34 1.59 -1.95
C LEU A 142 -9.95 2.07 -3.28
N GLY A 143 -9.78 1.32 -4.39
CA GLY A 143 -10.35 1.65 -5.70
C GLY A 143 -9.63 2.76 -6.47
N PHE A 144 -8.33 2.96 -6.23
CA PHE A 144 -7.56 4.03 -6.90
C PHE A 144 -7.41 3.81 -8.41
N TRP A 145 -7.37 2.56 -8.84
CA TRP A 145 -7.14 2.17 -10.22
C TRP A 145 -8.46 2.08 -11.01
N ALA A 146 -8.38 2.34 -12.32
CA ALA A 146 -9.52 2.19 -13.21
C ALA A 146 -9.85 0.72 -13.51
N GLY A 147 -11.04 0.47 -14.06
CA GLY A 147 -11.50 -0.88 -14.40
C GLY A 147 -11.84 -1.72 -13.17
N ASN A 148 -11.61 -3.02 -13.28
CA ASN A 148 -11.99 -4.07 -12.34
C ASN A 148 -10.92 -4.38 -11.26
N ARG A 149 -9.81 -3.65 -11.17
CA ARG A 149 -8.65 -3.99 -10.29
C ARG A 149 -9.02 -4.28 -8.81
N ARG A 150 -10.04 -3.60 -8.25
CA ARG A 150 -10.55 -3.87 -6.89
C ARG A 150 -11.28 -5.23 -6.80
N SER A 151 -12.04 -5.59 -7.83
CA SER A 151 -12.68 -6.91 -7.97
C SER A 151 -11.63 -8.01 -8.24
N GLU A 152 -10.61 -7.76 -9.06
CA GLU A 152 -9.50 -8.71 -9.27
C GLU A 152 -8.78 -9.05 -7.97
N LEU A 153 -8.46 -8.05 -7.13
CA LEU A 153 -7.87 -8.27 -5.80
C LEU A 153 -8.81 -9.05 -4.87
N TRP A 154 -10.12 -8.80 -4.92
CA TRP A 154 -11.09 -9.59 -4.15
C TRP A 154 -11.12 -11.04 -4.65
N SER A 155 -11.11 -11.26 -5.96
CA SER A 155 -11.08 -12.60 -6.56
C SER A 155 -9.80 -13.36 -6.18
N GLU A 156 -8.63 -12.71 -6.23
CA GLU A 156 -7.36 -13.27 -5.76
C GLU A 156 -7.44 -13.68 -4.27
N LYS A 157 -8.07 -12.84 -3.43
CA LYS A 157 -8.20 -13.12 -2.00
C LYS A 157 -9.26 -14.17 -1.67
N VAL A 158 -10.29 -14.36 -2.49
CA VAL A 158 -11.37 -15.32 -2.28
C VAL A 158 -11.03 -16.70 -2.86
N PHE A 159 -10.67 -16.76 -4.13
CA PHE A 159 -10.44 -18.00 -4.88
C PHE A 159 -8.96 -18.41 -4.94
N GLY A 160 -8.05 -17.52 -4.53
CA GLY A 160 -6.60 -17.70 -4.66
C GLY A 160 -6.05 -17.17 -5.99
N PRO A 161 -4.75 -17.40 -6.25
CA PRO A 161 -4.13 -17.04 -7.54
C PRO A 161 -4.88 -17.72 -8.68
N THR A 162 -5.40 -16.93 -9.61
CA THR A 162 -5.97 -17.42 -10.86
C THR A 162 -4.86 -17.46 -11.91
N ASP A 163 -4.90 -18.40 -12.87
CA ASP A 163 -3.96 -18.49 -14.01
C ASP A 163 -4.06 -17.32 -15.03
N VAL A 164 -4.52 -16.16 -14.57
CA VAL A 164 -4.45 -14.90 -15.31
C VAL A 164 -2.97 -14.52 -15.43
N LYS A 165 -2.38 -14.90 -16.56
CA LYS A 165 -1.05 -14.44 -16.96
C LYS A 165 -1.00 -12.92 -16.84
N LEU A 166 -0.18 -12.42 -15.90
CA LEU A 166 0.11 -10.99 -15.85
C LEU A 166 0.70 -10.59 -17.19
N ALA A 167 0.29 -9.43 -17.71
CA ALA A 167 0.90 -8.88 -18.92
C ALA A 167 2.42 -8.76 -18.73
N ASP A 168 3.20 -9.05 -19.77
CA ASP A 168 4.67 -9.12 -19.69
C ASP A 168 5.30 -7.85 -19.11
N ALA A 169 4.72 -6.68 -19.44
CA ALA A 169 5.13 -5.39 -18.89
C ALA A 169 4.97 -5.28 -17.35
N ALA A 170 3.98 -5.95 -16.75
CA ALA A 170 3.80 -5.99 -15.30
C ALA A 170 4.80 -6.95 -14.64
N MET A 171 5.06 -8.12 -15.25
CA MET A 171 6.11 -9.03 -14.78
C MET A 171 7.50 -8.37 -14.85
N ALA A 172 7.82 -7.71 -15.96
CA ALA A 172 9.06 -6.97 -16.13
C ALA A 172 9.20 -5.82 -15.11
N ALA A 173 8.11 -5.11 -14.79
CA ALA A 173 8.13 -4.07 -13.76
C ALA A 173 8.42 -4.60 -12.34
N MET A 174 7.87 -5.77 -11.98
CA MET A 174 8.12 -6.42 -10.69
C MET A 174 9.53 -7.00 -10.60
N ALA A 175 10.02 -7.61 -11.68
CA ALA A 175 11.39 -8.10 -11.79
C ALA A 175 12.40 -6.94 -11.72
N TRP A 176 12.12 -5.82 -12.39
CA TRP A 176 12.94 -4.61 -12.30
C TRP A 176 13.05 -4.11 -10.85
N GLY A 177 11.93 -4.05 -10.12
CA GLY A 177 11.92 -3.67 -8.71
C GLY A 177 12.81 -4.59 -7.86
N THR A 178 12.55 -5.90 -7.92
CA THR A 178 13.29 -6.92 -7.16
C THR A 178 14.79 -6.90 -7.45
N ASN A 179 15.20 -6.75 -8.71
CA ASN A 179 16.61 -6.78 -9.09
C ASN A 179 17.41 -5.55 -8.64
N HIS A 180 16.76 -4.43 -8.33
CA HIS A 180 17.42 -3.16 -7.97
C HIS A 180 17.20 -2.73 -6.51
N GLU A 181 16.34 -3.42 -5.77
CA GLU A 181 16.02 -3.11 -4.37
C GLU A 181 17.27 -3.10 -3.47
N SER A 182 18.11 -4.13 -3.55
CA SER A 182 19.35 -4.24 -2.77
C SER A 182 20.35 -3.12 -3.11
N MET A 183 20.48 -2.77 -4.39
CA MET A 183 21.30 -1.64 -4.87
C MET A 183 20.77 -0.30 -4.32
N ALA A 184 19.45 -0.11 -4.36
CA ALA A 184 18.80 1.08 -3.85
C ALA A 184 18.93 1.22 -2.31
N VAL A 185 18.77 0.14 -1.55
CA VAL A 185 19.04 0.11 -0.09
C VAL A 185 20.51 0.44 0.19
N GLY A 186 21.45 -0.09 -0.60
CA GLY A 186 22.88 0.23 -0.49
C GLY A 186 23.16 1.71 -0.74
N GLN A 187 22.57 2.31 -1.77
CA GLN A 187 22.72 3.75 -2.04
C GLN A 187 22.06 4.62 -0.96
N TYR A 188 20.87 4.25 -0.46
CA TYR A 188 20.23 4.93 0.68
C TYR A 188 21.14 4.90 1.93
N THR A 189 21.72 3.73 2.22
CA THR A 189 22.67 3.53 3.34
C THR A 189 23.90 4.43 3.17
N SER A 190 24.47 4.51 1.97
CA SER A 190 25.62 5.36 1.65
C SER A 190 25.31 6.85 1.78
N ILE A 191 24.15 7.31 1.29
CA ILE A 191 23.73 8.72 1.34
C ILE A 191 23.39 9.17 2.77
N THR A 192 22.69 8.33 3.53
CA THR A 192 22.16 8.71 4.85
C THR A 192 23.04 8.33 6.04
N GLY A 193 24.01 7.43 5.83
CA GLY A 193 24.84 6.86 6.89
C GLY A 193 24.09 5.95 7.87
N ARG A 194 22.83 5.61 7.60
CA ARG A 194 21.98 4.83 8.51
C ARG A 194 22.02 3.35 8.22
N SER A 195 22.17 2.55 9.29
CA SER A 195 21.96 1.10 9.21
C SER A 195 20.49 0.78 8.89
N VAL A 196 20.30 -0.21 8.02
CA VAL A 196 18.99 -0.74 7.62
C VAL A 196 18.91 -2.20 8.08
N GLY A 197 17.98 -2.49 8.99
CA GLY A 197 17.65 -3.85 9.39
C GLY A 197 16.61 -4.47 8.45
N SER A 198 16.61 -5.81 8.33
CA SER A 198 15.58 -6.55 7.62
C SER A 198 14.37 -6.86 8.51
N LEU A 199 13.20 -7.03 7.90
CA LEU A 199 12.01 -7.63 8.51
C LEU A 199 11.17 -8.30 7.42
N GLY A 200 10.84 -9.58 7.60
CA GLY A 200 10.09 -10.39 6.64
C GLY A 200 8.64 -9.94 6.46
N PHE A 201 7.84 -10.22 7.49
CA PHE A 201 6.42 -9.91 7.53
C PHE A 201 5.97 -9.54 8.94
N ALA A 202 5.27 -8.40 9.06
CA ALA A 202 4.58 -7.98 10.26
C ALA A 202 3.06 -8.18 10.08
N VAL A 203 2.40 -8.70 11.11
CA VAL A 203 0.94 -8.71 11.25
C VAL A 203 0.57 -7.68 12.32
N HIS A 204 -0.57 -7.02 12.16
CA HIS A 204 -1.00 -6.00 13.13
C HIS A 204 -1.11 -6.59 14.54
N THR A 205 -0.51 -5.91 15.53
CA THR A 205 -0.41 -6.39 16.92
C THR A 205 -1.77 -6.52 17.62
N GLU A 206 -2.69 -5.58 17.40
CA GLU A 206 -4.07 -5.72 17.83
C GLU A 206 -4.79 -6.87 17.09
N ALA A 207 -5.20 -7.92 17.83
CA ALA A 207 -5.80 -9.13 17.28
C ALA A 207 -7.01 -8.88 16.34
N LYS A 208 -7.85 -7.88 16.64
CA LYS A 208 -9.00 -7.47 15.80
C LYS A 208 -8.60 -6.95 14.41
N LEU A 209 -7.33 -6.58 14.24
CA LEU A 209 -6.71 -6.08 13.02
C LEU A 209 -5.71 -7.08 12.41
N GLY A 210 -5.59 -8.29 12.96
CA GLY A 210 -4.69 -9.35 12.46
C GLY A 210 -5.00 -9.89 11.06
N TRP A 211 -6.00 -9.33 10.37
CA TRP A 211 -6.24 -9.50 8.93
C TRP A 211 -5.37 -8.57 8.06
N LEU A 212 -4.68 -7.60 8.66
CA LEU A 212 -3.75 -6.68 8.01
C LEU A 212 -2.30 -7.17 8.15
N GLY A 213 -1.50 -6.99 7.10
CA GLY A 213 -0.07 -7.33 7.11
C GLY A 213 0.83 -6.39 6.31
N ALA A 214 2.10 -6.34 6.69
CA ALA A 214 3.11 -5.42 6.18
C ALA A 214 4.42 -6.16 5.89
N SER A 215 5.11 -5.78 4.82
CA SER A 215 6.52 -6.08 4.59
C SER A 215 7.19 -4.77 4.26
N PRO A 216 8.04 -4.22 5.15
CA PRO A 216 8.84 -3.04 4.84
C PRO A 216 10.06 -3.45 4.01
N ASP A 217 10.60 -2.54 3.20
CA ASP A 217 11.86 -2.77 2.50
C ASP A 217 13.08 -2.63 3.47
N GLY A 218 12.87 -2.03 4.64
CA GLY A 218 13.80 -2.09 5.78
C GLY A 218 13.28 -1.43 7.05
N VAL A 219 13.95 -1.68 8.17
CA VAL A 219 13.69 -1.07 9.49
C VAL A 219 14.87 -0.17 9.88
N LEU A 220 14.59 1.03 10.38
CA LEU A 220 15.58 2.07 10.64
C LEU A 220 15.64 2.38 12.14
N GLY A 221 16.81 2.22 12.76
CA GLY A 221 17.00 2.50 14.20
C GLY A 221 16.26 1.54 15.14
N CYS A 222 16.24 1.89 16.42
CA CYS A 222 15.55 1.15 17.48
C CYS A 222 14.29 1.90 17.94
N ASP A 223 13.32 1.18 18.51
CA ASP A 223 12.17 1.82 19.14
C ASP A 223 12.55 2.67 20.37
N PRO A 224 11.87 3.79 20.63
CA PRO A 224 10.69 4.31 19.91
C PRO A 224 11.01 5.25 18.73
N ASP A 225 12.26 5.71 18.59
CA ASP A 225 12.63 6.73 17.59
C ASP A 225 12.81 6.18 16.16
N GLY A 226 12.73 4.86 16.03
CA GLY A 226 12.88 4.13 14.78
C GLY A 226 11.78 4.42 13.76
N GLY A 227 12.08 4.09 12.51
CA GLY A 227 11.18 4.24 11.38
C GLY A 227 11.31 3.11 10.37
N ILE A 228 10.72 3.33 9.21
CA ILE A 228 10.61 2.33 8.15
C ILE A 228 11.28 2.87 6.90
N LEU A 229 12.03 2.03 6.20
CA LEU A 229 12.47 2.27 4.83
C LEU A 229 11.49 1.61 3.86
N GLU A 230 11.02 2.36 2.88
CA GLU A 230 10.24 1.88 1.75
C GLU A 230 10.95 2.32 0.45
N VAL A 231 11.38 1.38 -0.36
CA VAL A 231 12.16 1.57 -1.58
C VAL A 231 11.28 1.39 -2.82
N LYS A 232 11.42 2.27 -3.80
CA LYS A 232 10.71 2.16 -5.08
C LYS A 232 11.65 2.41 -6.26
N CYS A 233 11.73 1.44 -7.15
CA CYS A 233 12.49 1.49 -8.39
C CYS A 233 11.50 1.57 -9.57
N PRO A 234 11.07 2.77 -10.02
CA PRO A 234 10.01 2.89 -11.01
C PRO A 234 10.45 2.44 -12.41
N TYR A 235 9.75 1.45 -12.96
CA TYR A 235 9.98 0.91 -14.32
C TYR A 235 9.54 1.85 -15.47
N ASN A 236 9.00 3.02 -15.15
CA ASN A 236 8.69 4.12 -16.09
C ASN A 236 8.06 3.67 -17.43
N LYS A 237 6.98 2.86 -17.36
CA LYS A 237 6.24 2.32 -18.52
C LYS A 237 7.12 1.52 -19.52
N GLY A 238 8.09 0.76 -19.03
CA GLY A 238 8.99 -0.03 -19.87
C GLY A 238 10.28 0.69 -20.27
N LYS A 239 10.56 1.85 -19.66
CA LYS A 239 11.73 2.69 -19.96
C LYS A 239 12.44 3.17 -18.68
N PRO A 240 12.90 2.24 -17.81
CA PRO A 240 13.55 2.59 -16.55
C PRO A 240 14.81 3.46 -16.71
N GLU A 241 15.51 3.34 -17.84
CA GLU A 241 16.66 4.17 -18.22
C GLU A 241 16.29 5.66 -18.39
N LEU A 242 15.02 5.97 -18.64
CA LEU A 242 14.48 7.33 -18.69
C LEU A 242 13.79 7.76 -17.39
N ALA A 243 13.80 6.91 -16.35
CA ALA A 243 13.18 7.24 -15.07
C ALA A 243 14.00 8.33 -14.35
N LEU A 244 13.33 9.34 -13.82
CA LEU A 244 13.95 10.40 -13.02
C LEU A 244 13.48 10.33 -11.56
N PRO A 245 14.33 10.75 -10.59
CA PRO A 245 13.93 10.87 -9.20
C PRO A 245 12.76 11.82 -9.02
N TRP A 246 11.81 11.40 -8.20
CA TRP A 246 10.58 12.16 -7.94
C TRP A 246 10.92 13.53 -7.33
N ARG A 247 10.13 14.54 -7.70
CA ARG A 247 10.14 15.87 -7.05
C ARG A 247 9.03 15.99 -6.01
N ILE A 248 7.97 15.19 -6.17
CA ILE A 248 6.81 15.06 -5.28
C ILE A 248 6.44 13.57 -5.28
N VAL A 249 6.07 13.00 -4.13
CA VAL A 249 5.72 11.60 -4.03
C VAL A 249 4.45 11.27 -4.86
N PRO A 250 4.40 10.14 -5.60
CA PRO A 250 3.17 9.67 -6.20
C PRO A 250 2.14 9.27 -5.13
N TYR A 251 1.01 9.97 -5.10
CA TYR A 251 -0.01 9.87 -4.04
C TYR A 251 -0.54 8.45 -3.78
N TYR A 252 -0.49 7.56 -4.77
CA TYR A 252 -0.97 6.18 -4.63
C TYR A 252 -0.10 5.30 -3.71
N TYR A 253 1.07 5.76 -3.27
CA TYR A 253 1.85 5.13 -2.20
C TYR A 253 1.39 5.52 -0.78
N MET A 254 0.63 6.61 -0.61
CA MET A 254 0.19 7.05 0.74
C MET A 254 -0.58 5.97 1.53
N PRO A 255 -1.53 5.21 0.94
CA PRO A 255 -2.14 4.08 1.65
C PRO A 255 -1.14 3.05 2.16
N GLN A 256 -0.12 2.72 1.36
CA GLN A 256 0.86 1.70 1.72
C GLN A 256 1.71 2.17 2.91
N VAL A 257 2.34 3.34 2.81
CA VAL A 257 3.26 3.83 3.86
C VAL A 257 2.55 4.13 5.18
N GLN A 258 1.31 4.63 5.13
CA GLN A 258 0.49 4.84 6.33
C GLN A 258 0.09 3.49 6.96
N GLY A 259 -0.21 2.49 6.15
CA GLY A 259 -0.45 1.11 6.62
C GLY A 259 0.78 0.46 7.26
N LEU A 260 1.98 0.70 6.73
CA LEU A 260 3.24 0.21 7.32
C LEU A 260 3.45 0.81 8.71
N MET A 261 3.29 2.14 8.84
CA MET A 261 3.39 2.86 10.11
C MET A 261 2.38 2.39 11.15
N GLU A 262 1.15 2.10 10.74
CA GLU A 262 0.14 1.55 11.65
C GLU A 262 0.54 0.15 12.15
N ILE A 263 0.73 -0.80 11.23
CA ILE A 263 0.96 -2.22 11.54
C ILE A 263 2.23 -2.44 12.36
N MET A 264 3.28 -1.66 12.08
CA MET A 264 4.57 -1.75 12.77
C MET A 264 4.69 -0.79 13.97
N GLY A 265 3.67 0.01 14.26
CA GLY A 265 3.70 0.99 15.36
C GLY A 265 4.84 2.00 15.24
N ARG A 266 5.09 2.54 14.05
CA ARG A 266 6.13 3.55 13.77
C ARG A 266 5.48 4.88 13.41
N ASP A 267 6.15 6.00 13.70
CA ASP A 267 5.58 7.34 13.45
C ASP A 267 6.10 8.01 12.16
N TRP A 268 7.06 7.41 11.45
CA TRP A 268 7.55 7.91 10.17
C TRP A 268 8.07 6.80 9.23
N VAL A 269 7.93 7.05 7.92
CA VAL A 269 8.53 6.27 6.83
C VAL A 269 9.47 7.18 6.03
N ASP A 270 10.66 6.68 5.73
CA ASP A 270 11.51 7.18 4.65
C ASP A 270 11.15 6.45 3.36
N LEU A 271 10.48 7.14 2.45
CA LEU A 271 10.12 6.66 1.13
C LEU A 271 11.21 7.09 0.15
N TYR A 272 11.97 6.12 -0.33
CA TYR A 272 13.13 6.30 -1.19
C TYR A 272 12.82 5.85 -2.61
N CYS A 273 12.89 6.78 -3.56
CA CYS A 273 12.78 6.48 -4.99
C CYS A 273 14.18 6.45 -5.60
N TRP A 274 14.55 5.31 -6.16
CA TRP A 274 15.83 5.07 -6.83
C TRP A 274 15.63 4.87 -8.33
N THR A 275 16.49 5.47 -9.14
CA THR A 275 16.49 5.36 -10.60
C THR A 275 17.92 5.29 -11.13
N PRO A 276 18.14 4.80 -12.36
CA PRO A 276 19.46 4.88 -13.01
C PRO A 276 20.02 6.31 -13.13
N ASN A 277 19.17 7.34 -13.06
CA ASN A 277 19.53 8.76 -13.18
C ASN A 277 19.67 9.50 -11.83
N GLY A 278 19.68 8.76 -10.71
CA GLY A 278 19.84 9.27 -9.34
C GLY A 278 18.72 8.83 -8.41
N SER A 279 18.54 9.52 -7.27
CA SER A 279 17.53 9.15 -6.27
C SER A 279 16.86 10.33 -5.56
N SER A 280 15.81 10.05 -4.79
CA SER A 280 15.07 11.04 -4.01
C SER A 280 14.51 10.40 -2.74
N LEU A 281 14.71 11.06 -1.61
CA LEU A 281 14.32 10.58 -0.28
C LEU A 281 13.27 11.53 0.32
N PHE A 282 12.10 10.98 0.64
CA PHE A 282 11.01 11.71 1.28
C PHE A 282 10.70 11.14 2.66
N ARG A 283 10.51 11.99 3.65
CA ARG A 283 9.94 11.61 4.94
C ARG A 283 8.43 11.82 4.95
N VAL A 284 7.69 10.77 5.27
CA VAL A 284 6.24 10.77 5.45
C VAL A 284 5.94 10.49 6.93
N PRO A 285 5.36 11.43 7.69
CA PRO A 285 4.90 11.18 9.05
C PRO A 285 3.58 10.40 9.07
N ARG A 286 3.29 9.71 10.16
CA ARG A 286 2.01 9.03 10.39
C ARG A 286 0.86 10.04 10.54
N ASP A 287 -0.20 9.85 9.77
CA ASP A 287 -1.46 10.60 9.89
C ASP A 287 -2.58 9.65 10.33
N ARG A 288 -3.00 9.80 11.59
CA ARG A 288 -4.03 8.97 12.22
C ARG A 288 -5.41 9.20 11.63
N ALA A 289 -5.75 10.43 11.24
CA ALA A 289 -7.05 10.75 10.64
C ALA A 289 -7.16 10.21 9.21
N TYR A 290 -6.04 10.19 8.47
CA TYR A 290 -5.96 9.50 7.20
C TYR A 290 -6.03 7.97 7.37
N TRP A 291 -5.34 7.41 8.38
CA TRP A 291 -5.43 5.99 8.70
C TRP A 291 -6.88 5.58 8.98
N GLU A 292 -7.58 6.26 9.90
CA GLU A 292 -8.99 6.03 10.21
C GLU A 292 -9.88 6.02 8.94
N LEU A 293 -9.71 7.04 8.08
CA LEU A 293 -10.44 7.15 6.82
C LEU A 293 -10.20 5.97 5.87
N ILE A 294 -8.95 5.51 5.71
CA ILE A 294 -8.68 4.36 4.81
C ILE A 294 -9.07 3.03 5.45
N HIS A 295 -8.88 2.90 6.76
CA HIS A 295 -9.15 1.68 7.52
C HIS A 295 -10.63 1.27 7.43
N ASP A 296 -11.58 2.21 7.48
CA ASP A 296 -12.99 1.90 7.30
C ASP A 296 -13.30 1.29 5.91
N VAL A 297 -12.63 1.77 4.86
CA VAL A 297 -12.79 1.24 3.49
C VAL A 297 -12.09 -0.11 3.31
N LEU A 298 -10.91 -0.29 3.93
CA LEU A 298 -10.20 -1.56 3.95
C LEU A 298 -10.98 -2.62 4.75
N ARG A 299 -11.63 -2.22 5.84
CA ARG A 299 -12.49 -3.07 6.67
C ARG A 299 -13.72 -3.52 5.89
N GLU A 300 -14.40 -2.61 5.18
CA GLU A 300 -15.49 -2.96 4.26
C GLU A 300 -15.02 -4.01 3.23
N PHE A 301 -13.91 -3.72 2.54
CA PHE A 301 -13.35 -4.64 1.54
C PHE A 301 -13.07 -6.03 2.13
N TRP A 302 -12.49 -6.11 3.32
CA TRP A 302 -12.16 -7.40 3.92
C TRP A 302 -13.36 -8.12 4.52
N TRP A 303 -14.08 -7.50 5.45
CA TRP A 303 -15.15 -8.13 6.23
C TRP A 303 -16.52 -8.08 5.56
N GLY A 304 -16.75 -7.12 4.66
CA GLY A 304 -17.98 -7.00 3.87
C GLY A 304 -17.91 -7.70 2.51
N ASN A 305 -16.72 -7.87 1.92
CA ASN A 305 -16.57 -8.52 0.60
C ASN A 305 -15.76 -9.83 0.66
N VAL A 306 -14.51 -9.82 1.16
CA VAL A 306 -13.64 -11.01 1.08
C VAL A 306 -14.09 -12.16 1.98
N MET A 307 -14.36 -11.89 3.26
CA MET A 307 -14.65 -12.95 4.24
C MET A 307 -15.98 -13.69 3.99
N PRO A 308 -17.12 -13.03 3.72
CA PRO A 308 -18.36 -13.74 3.40
C PRO A 308 -18.26 -14.59 2.13
N SER A 309 -17.51 -14.11 1.12
CA SER A 309 -17.24 -14.90 -0.08
C SER A 309 -16.39 -16.14 0.22
N ARG A 310 -15.35 -16.03 1.06
CA ARG A 310 -14.54 -17.18 1.49
C ARG A 310 -15.37 -18.23 2.22
N GLU A 311 -16.27 -17.80 3.12
CA GLU A 311 -17.19 -18.69 3.83
C GLU A 311 -18.10 -19.45 2.85
N LEU A 312 -18.62 -18.80 1.81
CA LEU A 312 -19.43 -19.44 0.77
C LEU A 312 -18.62 -20.38 -0.12
N VAL A 313 -17.38 -20.04 -0.50
CA VAL A 313 -16.49 -20.92 -1.27
C VAL A 313 -16.13 -22.18 -0.47
N LEU A 314 -15.90 -22.08 0.85
CA LEU A 314 -15.69 -23.24 1.71
C LEU A 314 -16.92 -24.18 1.78
N LEU A 315 -18.11 -23.67 1.48
CA LEU A 315 -19.36 -24.43 1.36
C LEU A 315 -19.65 -24.89 -0.09
N GLY A 316 -18.74 -24.67 -1.04
CA GLY A 316 -18.91 -24.99 -2.47
C GLY A 316 -19.91 -24.09 -3.21
N LYS A 317 -20.21 -22.90 -2.68
CA LYS A 317 -21.24 -21.96 -3.17
C LYS A 317 -20.62 -20.79 -3.97
N ASP A 318 -19.69 -21.08 -4.87
CA ASP A 318 -18.91 -20.09 -5.64
C ASP A 318 -19.77 -19.06 -6.40
N ALA A 319 -20.95 -19.48 -6.90
CA ALA A 319 -21.89 -18.59 -7.57
C ALA A 319 -22.54 -17.58 -6.60
N GLU A 320 -22.86 -18.00 -5.37
CA GLU A 320 -23.39 -17.11 -4.33
C GLU A 320 -22.28 -16.18 -3.80
N ALA A 321 -21.03 -16.67 -3.71
CA ALA A 321 -19.89 -15.89 -3.25
C ALA A 321 -19.68 -14.59 -4.07
N ARG A 322 -20.02 -14.61 -5.37
CA ARG A 322 -19.97 -13.44 -6.27
C ARG A 322 -20.97 -12.34 -5.94
N SER A 323 -22.02 -12.60 -5.16
CA SER A 323 -22.95 -11.55 -4.70
C SER A 323 -22.29 -10.53 -3.77
N PHE A 324 -21.16 -10.89 -3.16
CA PHE A 324 -20.33 -10.03 -2.33
C PHE A 324 -19.16 -9.37 -3.09
N GLU A 325 -19.09 -9.49 -4.41
CA GLU A 325 -18.05 -8.86 -5.22
C GLU A 325 -18.08 -7.32 -5.04
N PRO A 326 -16.94 -6.67 -4.72
CA PRO A 326 -16.94 -5.24 -4.44
C PRO A 326 -17.12 -4.41 -5.70
N GLN A 327 -17.85 -3.30 -5.57
CA GLN A 327 -17.91 -2.29 -6.62
C GLN A 327 -16.50 -1.78 -6.96
N PRO A 328 -16.21 -1.43 -8.24
CA PRO A 328 -14.89 -0.94 -8.68
C PRO A 328 -14.34 0.24 -7.86
N LYS A 329 -15.24 1.08 -7.33
CA LYS A 329 -14.92 2.18 -6.43
C LYS A 329 -15.87 2.17 -5.23
N HIS A 330 -15.35 2.49 -4.05
CA HIS A 330 -16.14 2.77 -2.87
C HIS A 330 -16.57 4.26 -2.86
N ARG A 331 -17.66 4.57 -2.16
CA ARG A 331 -18.19 5.95 -2.05
C ARG A 331 -17.16 6.97 -1.54
N LEU A 332 -16.18 6.54 -0.73
CA LEU A 332 -15.10 7.41 -0.22
C LEU A 332 -13.84 7.43 -1.10
N THR A 333 -13.71 6.63 -2.16
CA THR A 333 -12.49 6.53 -2.98
C THR A 333 -11.98 7.90 -3.43
N ASN A 334 -12.85 8.79 -3.92
CA ASN A 334 -12.44 10.13 -4.36
C ASN A 334 -11.92 11.00 -3.20
N LEU A 335 -12.53 10.93 -2.01
CA LEU A 335 -12.07 11.64 -0.81
C LEU A 335 -10.70 11.13 -0.37
N VAL A 336 -10.50 9.81 -0.37
CA VAL A 336 -9.21 9.20 -0.05
C VAL A 336 -8.12 9.65 -1.03
N ILE A 337 -8.40 9.67 -2.34
CA ILE A 337 -7.46 10.17 -3.36
C ILE A 337 -7.08 11.63 -3.12
N VAL A 338 -8.04 12.51 -2.77
CA VAL A 338 -7.77 13.91 -2.44
C VAL A 338 -6.87 14.03 -1.20
N LYS A 339 -7.15 13.28 -0.14
CA LYS A 339 -6.32 13.25 1.08
C LYS A 339 -4.92 12.68 0.82
N SER A 340 -4.81 11.65 -0.01
CA SER A 340 -3.54 11.06 -0.44
C SER A 340 -2.68 12.08 -1.21
N ARG A 341 -3.29 12.88 -2.10
CA ARG A 341 -2.57 13.94 -2.82
C ARG A 341 -2.05 15.02 -1.87
N LYS A 342 -2.84 15.40 -0.86
CA LYS A 342 -2.42 16.34 0.18
C LYS A 342 -1.19 15.80 0.93
N LEU A 343 -1.29 14.60 1.52
CA LEU A 343 -0.18 13.97 2.24
C LEU A 343 1.08 13.82 1.39
N ALA A 344 0.94 13.45 0.12
CA ALA A 344 2.07 13.30 -0.79
C ALA A 344 2.73 14.65 -1.17
N SER A 345 2.00 15.76 -1.10
CA SER A 345 2.55 17.12 -1.25
C SER A 345 3.13 17.69 0.05
N GLU A 346 2.72 17.16 1.21
CA GLU A 346 3.25 17.51 2.53
C GLU A 346 4.45 16.63 2.95
N ALA A 347 4.72 15.56 2.19
CA ALA A 347 5.87 14.69 2.37
C ALA A 347 7.18 15.46 2.18
N LYS A 348 8.01 15.51 3.23
CA LYS A 348 9.23 16.33 3.26
C LYS A 348 10.32 15.66 2.42
N LEU A 349 10.69 16.27 1.29
CA LEU A 349 11.93 15.93 0.60
C LEU A 349 13.11 16.21 1.56
N LEU A 350 13.93 15.19 1.84
CA LEU A 350 15.13 15.30 2.68
C LEU A 350 16.41 15.38 1.85
N CYS A 351 16.44 14.66 0.73
CA CYS A 351 17.63 14.51 -0.10
C CYS A 351 17.23 14.18 -1.54
N ARG A 352 17.99 14.70 -2.50
CA ARG A 352 17.87 14.35 -3.92
C ARG A 352 19.25 14.21 -4.55
N ASP A 353 19.48 13.09 -5.21
CA ASP A 353 20.66 12.83 -6.02
C ASP A 353 20.27 12.94 -7.50
N VAL A 354 21.04 13.69 -8.29
CA VAL A 354 20.94 13.73 -9.74
C VAL A 354 22.34 13.67 -10.33
N GLY A 355 22.65 12.62 -11.07
CA GLY A 355 23.97 12.44 -11.69
C GLY A 355 25.13 12.43 -10.67
N GLY A 356 24.93 11.79 -9.51
CA GLY A 356 25.94 11.68 -8.45
C GLY A 356 26.08 12.91 -7.56
N HIS A 357 25.31 13.97 -7.80
CA HIS A 357 25.32 15.19 -7.00
C HIS A 357 24.16 15.16 -6.00
N VAL A 358 24.51 15.05 -4.72
CA VAL A 358 23.57 14.89 -3.60
C VAL A 358 23.25 16.26 -2.98
N GLU A 359 22.00 16.70 -3.10
CA GLU A 359 21.46 17.91 -2.47
C GLU A 359 20.59 17.53 -1.27
N PHE A 360 20.89 18.09 -0.10
CA PHE A 360 20.11 17.91 1.13
C PHE A 360 19.17 19.10 1.36
N PHE A 361 17.96 18.81 1.85
CA PHE A 361 16.90 19.79 2.07
C PHE A 361 16.59 19.92 3.57
N PRO A 362 16.48 21.15 4.11
CA PRO A 362 16.43 21.43 5.55
C PRO A 362 15.13 20.99 6.23
#